data_AF-A0A6L9MND4-F1
#
_entry.id   AF-A0A6L9MND4-F1
#
_cell.length_a   1.000
_cell.length_b   1.000
_cell.length_c   1.000
_cell.angle_alpha   90.00
_cell.angle_beta   90.00
_cell.angle_gamma   90.00
#
_symmetry.space_group_name_H-M   'P 1'
#
loop_
_entity.id
_entity.type
_entity.pdbx_description
1 polymer ?
#
loop_
_entity_poly.entity_id
_entity_poly.type
_entity_poly.pdbx_seq_one_letter_code
_entity_poly.pdbx_strand_id
1 'polypeptide(L)' 'MIRKTRTGLGLSQSEFASRFRVPVGTLRDWEQARATAPDFAMAYVRVIGQHPDMVAKAVA' A
#
# COMPACT_ATOMS: atom_id res chain seq x y z
N MET A 1 5.14 5.31 -7.05
CA MET A 1 5.74 4.51 -5.96
C MET A 1 4.81 3.41 -5.48
N ILE A 2 3.57 3.75 -5.12
CA ILE A 2 2.58 2.81 -4.54
C ILE A 2 2.37 1.55 -5.38
N ARG A 3 2.03 1.70 -6.67
CA ARG A 3 1.91 0.56 -7.59
C ARG A 3 3.18 -0.30 -7.65
N LYS A 4 4.36 0.34 -7.69
CA LYS A 4 5.66 -0.35 -7.76
C LYS A 4 5.91 -1.17 -6.49
N THR A 5 5.63 -0.62 -5.31
CA THR A 5 5.75 -1.34 -4.04
C THR A 5 4.83 -2.56 -4.04
N ARG A 6 3.54 -2.38 -4.35
CA ARG A 6 2.59 -3.49 -4.40
C ARG A 6 3.01 -4.58 -5.39
N THR A 7 3.35 -4.21 -6.62
CA THR A 7 3.77 -5.19 -7.64
C THR A 7 5.09 -5.86 -7.29
N GLY A 8 6.01 -5.14 -6.63
CA GLY A 8 7.27 -5.72 -6.14
C GLY A 8 7.05 -6.76 -5.04
N LEU A 9 5.96 -6.66 -4.28
CA LEU A 9 5.53 -7.67 -3.31
C LEU A 9 4.70 -8.81 -3.93
N GLY A 10 4.42 -8.77 -5.24
CA GLY A 10 3.62 -9.79 -5.92
C GLY A 10 2.13 -9.79 -5.55
N LEU A 11 1.62 -8.73 -4.93
CA LEU A 11 0.25 -8.68 -4.42
C LEU A 11 -0.72 -8.03 -5.42
N SER A 12 -1.95 -8.54 -5.50
CA SER A 12 -3.09 -7.84 -6.08
C SER A 12 -3.48 -6.61 -5.23
N GLN A 13 -4.32 -5.73 -5.78
CA GLN A 13 -4.83 -4.58 -5.02
C GLN A 13 -5.60 -5.03 -3.77
N SER A 14 -6.41 -6.09 -3.88
CA SER A 14 -7.20 -6.60 -2.76
C SER A 14 -6.33 -7.23 -1.68
N GLU A 15 -5.29 -7.99 -2.04
CA GLU A 15 -4.36 -8.58 -1.08
C GLU A 15 -3.55 -7.51 -0.35
N PHE A 16 -3.03 -6.51 -1.08
CA PHE A 16 -2.32 -5.38 -0.46
C PHE A 16 -3.23 -4.60 0.48
N ALA A 17 -4.45 -4.29 0.02
CA ALA A 17 -5.46 -3.56 0.78
C ALA A 17 -5.79 -4.26 2.10
N SER A 18 -6.08 -5.56 2.03
CA SER A 18 -6.39 -6.39 3.19
C SER A 18 -5.20 -6.47 4.15
N ARG A 19 -4.01 -6.81 3.61
CA ARG A 19 -2.79 -7.05 4.39
C ARG A 19 -2.28 -5.80 5.12
N PHE A 20 -2.47 -4.62 4.55
CA PHE A 20 -1.91 -3.37 5.06
C PHE A 20 -2.95 -2.34 5.51
N ARG A 21 -4.23 -2.75 5.66
CA ARG A 21 -5.33 -1.88 6.12
C ARG A 21 -5.48 -0.59 5.29
N VAL A 22 -5.36 -0.72 3.96
CA VAL A 22 -5.61 0.38 3.02
C VAL A 22 -6.88 0.03 2.24
N PRO A 23 -7.95 0.85 2.26
CA PRO A 23 -9.15 0.54 1.48
C PRO A 23 -8.81 0.37 -0.01
N VAL A 24 -9.33 -0.70 -0.63
CA VAL A 24 -8.98 -1.05 -2.01
C VAL A 24 -9.34 0.04 -3.03
N GLY A 25 -10.43 0.77 -2.79
CA GLY A 25 -10.83 1.93 -3.60
C GLY A 25 -9.81 3.06 -3.51
N THR A 26 -9.41 3.42 -2.29
CA THR A 26 -8.38 4.43 -2.02
C THR A 26 -7.03 4.05 -2.64
N LEU A 27 -6.58 2.80 -2.47
CA LEU A 27 -5.36 2.30 -3.10
C LEU A 27 -5.44 2.44 -4.62
N ARG A 28 -6.57 2.08 -5.21
CA ARG A 28 -6.79 2.16 -6.66
C ARG A 28 -6.77 3.60 -7.16
N ASP A 29 -7.38 4.53 -6.44
CA ASP A 29 -7.39 5.96 -6.79
C ASP A 29 -5.97 6.55 -6.77
N TRP A 30 -5.15 6.16 -5.79
CA TRP A 30 -3.74 6.55 -5.75
C TRP A 30 -2.92 5.93 -6.88
N GLU A 31 -3.11 4.64 -7.18
CA GLU A 31 -2.37 3.96 -8.25
C GLU A 31 -2.72 4.45 -9.66
N GLN A 32 -3.95 4.95 -9.84
CA GLN A 32 -4.48 5.45 -11.12
C GLN A 32 -4.43 6.98 -11.22
N ALA A 33 -3.77 7.65 -10.27
CA ALA A 33 -3.66 9.11 -10.21
C ALA A 33 -5.02 9.86 -10.23
N ARG A 34 -6.10 9.21 -9.75
CA ARG A 34 -7.39 9.87 -9.52
C ARG A 34 -7.40 10.71 -8.24
N ALA A 35 -6.50 10.40 -7.31
CA ALA A 35 -6.24 11.20 -6.12
C ALA A 35 -4.75 11.19 -5.79
N THR A 36 -4.25 12.31 -5.27
CA THR A 36 -2.89 12.40 -4.72
C THR A 36 -2.87 11.75 -3.35
N ALA A 37 -1.95 10.80 -3.13
CA ALA A 37 -1.76 10.21 -1.82
C ALA A 37 -1.17 11.26 -0.86
N PRO A 38 -1.72 11.41 0.36
CA PRO A 38 -1.14 12.31 1.35
C PRO A 38 0.24 11.79 1.82
N ASP A 39 1.06 12.67 2.38
CA ASP A 39 2.45 12.36 2.75
C ASP A 39 2.57 11.17 3.70
N PHE A 40 1.65 11.04 4.67
CA PHE A 40 1.63 9.89 5.58
C PHE A 40 1.40 8.56 4.87
N ALA A 41 0.60 8.54 3.79
CA ALA A 41 0.36 7.34 3.00
C ALA A 41 1.61 6.96 2.19
N MET A 42 2.32 7.96 1.67
CA MET A 42 3.61 7.76 1.00
C MET A 42 4.68 7.23 1.96
N ALA A 43 4.76 7.77 3.17
CA ALA A 43 5.62 7.28 4.23
C ALA A 43 5.27 5.84 4.61
N TYR A 44 3.99 5.54 4.82
CA TYR A 44 3.51 4.21 5.15
C TYR A 44 3.87 3.18 4.07
N VAL A 45 3.62 3.50 2.80
CA VAL A 45 3.99 2.63 1.66
C VAL A 45 5.50 2.44 1.54
N ARG A 46 6.31 3.43 1.91
CA ARG A 46 7.77 3.28 1.95
C ARG A 46 8.19 2.28 3.03
N VAL A 47 7.61 2.35 4.22
CA VAL A 47 7.88 1.39 5.31
C VAL A 47 7.42 -0.01 4.92
N ILE A 48 6.23 -0.16 4.30
CA ILE A 48 5.76 -1.44 3.76
C ILE A 48 6.76 -2.03 2.77
N GLY A 49 7.32 -1.19 1.88
CA GLY A 49 8.29 -1.65 0.90
C GLY A 49 9.61 -2.15 1.49
N GLN A 50 9.98 -1.70 2.70
CA GLN A 50 11.21 -2.10 3.38
C GLN A 50 10.98 -3.28 4.35
N HIS A 51 9.83 -3.29 5.02
CA HIS A 51 9.53 -4.22 6.11
C HIS A 51 8.08 -4.77 6.05
N PRO A 52 7.70 -5.46 4.95
CA PRO A 52 6.31 -5.86 4.72
C PRO A 52 5.76 -6.79 5.81
N ASP A 53 6.56 -7.70 6.34
CA ASP A 53 6.11 -8.65 7.38
C ASP A 53 5.93 -7.97 8.75
N MET A 54 6.81 -7.05 9.09
CA MET A 54 6.69 -6.25 10.32
C MET A 54 5.42 -5.40 10.29
N VAL A 55 5.18 -4.69 9.18
CA VAL A 55 3.98 -3.85 9.07
C VAL A 55 2.73 -4.72 9.10
N ALA A 56 2.68 -5.80 8.31
CA ALA A 56 1.52 -6.70 8.28
C ALA A 56 1.20 -7.27 9.66
N LYS A 57 2.22 -7.62 10.47
CA LYS A 57 2.04 -8.05 11.86
C LYS A 57 1.55 -6.93 12.77
N ALA A 58 2.04 -5.70 12.59
CA ALA A 58 1.70 -4.57 13.46
C ALA A 58 0.27 -4.04 13.23
N VAL A 59 -0.28 -4.20 12.02
CA VAL A 59 -1.62 -3.71 11.64
C VAL A 59 -2.67 -4.83 11.52
N ALA A 60 -2.29 -6.05 11.91
CA ALA A 60 -3.16 -7.22 11.90
C ALA A 60 -4.39 -7.04 12.80
#